data_AF-A0A5N5ST01-F1
#
_entry.id   AF-A0A5N5ST01-F1
#
_cell.length_a   1.000
_cell.length_b   1.000
_cell.length_c   1.000
_cell.angle_alpha   90.00
_cell.angle_beta   90.00
_cell.angle_gamma   90.00
#
_symmetry.space_group_name_H-M   'P 1'
#
loop_
_entity.id
_entity.type
_entity.pdbx_description
1 polymer ?
#
loop_
_entity_poly.entity_id
_entity_poly.type
_entity_poly.pdbx_seq_one_letter_code
_entity_poly.pdbx_strand_id
1 'polypeptide(L)'
;MGKNTKRSKSYYINNAKRRKNNELISNMKGFLCTTSTREKECVKEAYNILNEFAKKLYGSKNFSPNNEEKNCDSTIVVDTKIVDEDEESEEDIETALKSEVAALKCQNSSSSEQRLFQQVFVRVNNCIFISANISDPVELSISIMDSIIDSKMTITKHLVKLLPVQKTCRAFSDDIIKTTKELVLERFPKHKLRFYIA
;
A
#
# COMPACT_ATOMS: atom_id res chain seq x y z
N MET A 1 -32.17 -11.69 -23.15
CA MET A 1 -30.98 -12.54 -23.38
C MET A 1 -29.79 -11.67 -23.79
N GLY A 2 -28.83 -11.46 -22.89
CA GLY A 2 -27.63 -10.65 -23.18
C GLY A 2 -26.70 -11.39 -24.14
N LYS A 3 -26.40 -10.79 -25.30
CA LYS A 3 -25.44 -11.34 -26.27
C LYS A 3 -24.05 -11.32 -25.64
N ASN A 4 -23.53 -12.49 -25.27
CA ASN A 4 -22.13 -12.67 -24.88
C ASN A 4 -21.21 -12.44 -26.09
N THR A 5 -20.94 -11.18 -26.41
CA THR A 5 -19.97 -10.82 -27.44
C THR A 5 -18.56 -11.05 -26.89
N LYS A 6 -17.83 -11.96 -27.55
CA LYS A 6 -16.44 -12.25 -27.22
C LYS A 6 -15.64 -10.94 -27.37
N ARG A 7 -14.95 -10.52 -26.30
CA ARG A 7 -14.12 -9.31 -26.30
C ARG A 7 -13.12 -9.34 -27.46
N SER A 8 -12.92 -8.20 -28.12
CA SER A 8 -12.04 -8.09 -29.29
C SER A 8 -10.59 -8.48 -28.95
N LYS A 9 -9.84 -9.00 -29.93
CA LYS A 9 -8.41 -9.32 -29.75
C LYS A 9 -7.58 -8.11 -29.30
N SER A 10 -7.96 -6.89 -29.71
CA SER A 10 -7.28 -5.64 -29.31
C SER A 10 -7.35 -5.37 -27.80
N TYR A 11 -8.44 -5.77 -27.14
CA TYR A 11 -8.57 -5.65 -25.68
C TYR A 11 -7.46 -6.43 -24.94
N TYR A 12 -7.14 -7.64 -25.41
CA TYR A 12 -6.11 -8.49 -24.79
C TYR A 12 -4.68 -7.99 -25.08
N ILE A 13 -4.43 -7.44 -26.27
CA ILE A 13 -3.11 -6.90 -26.65
C ILE A 13 -2.75 -5.67 -25.81
N ASN A 14 -3.70 -4.77 -25.57
CA ASN A 14 -3.45 -3.57 -24.77
C ASN A 14 -3.16 -3.89 -23.30
N ASN A 15 -3.73 -4.98 -22.77
CA ASN A 15 -3.46 -5.42 -21.41
C ASN A 15 -2.06 -6.05 -21.25
N ALA A 16 -1.54 -6.71 -22.30
CA ALA A 16 -0.21 -7.29 -22.30
C ALA A 16 0.91 -6.23 -22.28
N LYS A 17 0.70 -5.10 -22.97
CA LYS A 17 1.68 -3.99 -23.04
C LYS A 17 1.77 -3.14 -21.76
N ARG A 18 0.83 -3.30 -20.82
CA ARG A 18 0.74 -2.50 -19.59
C ARG A 18 1.59 -2.99 -18.43
N ARG A 19 2.45 -3.99 -18.62
CA ARG A 19 3.41 -4.38 -17.58
C ARG A 19 4.45 -3.26 -17.41
N LYS A 20 4.15 -2.30 -16.53
CA LYS A 20 5.13 -1.33 -16.03
C LYS A 20 6.32 -2.12 -15.50
N ASN A 21 7.52 -1.70 -15.90
CA ASN A 21 8.78 -2.20 -15.36
C ASN A 21 8.85 -1.79 -13.88
N ASN A 22 8.31 -2.64 -13.01
CA ASN A 22 8.31 -2.43 -11.57
C ASN A 22 9.58 -3.06 -11.00
N GLU A 23 10.72 -2.55 -11.44
CA GLU A 23 12.06 -3.04 -11.08
C GLU A 23 12.62 -2.24 -9.90
N LEU A 24 13.57 -2.84 -9.19
CA LEU A 24 14.25 -2.18 -8.08
C LEU A 24 15.15 -1.04 -8.60
N ILE A 25 14.90 0.17 -8.11
CA ILE A 25 15.65 1.39 -8.46
C ILE A 25 16.43 1.86 -7.23
N SER A 26 17.43 2.72 -7.42
CA SER A 26 18.11 3.44 -6.34
C SER A 26 17.15 4.37 -5.58
N ASN A 27 17.49 4.68 -4.33
CA ASN A 27 16.78 5.58 -3.42
C ASN A 27 15.33 5.17 -3.11
N MET A 28 15.01 3.88 -3.22
CA MET A 28 13.73 3.34 -2.74
C MET A 28 13.80 3.05 -1.24
N LYS A 29 12.66 3.22 -0.57
CA LYS A 29 12.43 2.81 0.81
C LYS A 29 11.42 1.68 0.85
N GLY A 30 11.46 0.84 1.87
CA GLY A 30 10.50 -0.25 1.97
C GLY A 30 10.95 -1.38 2.89
N PHE A 31 10.57 -2.59 2.53
CA PHE A 31 10.82 -3.80 3.30
C PHE A 31 11.35 -4.90 2.40
N LEU A 32 12.44 -5.53 2.83
CA LEU A 32 12.95 -6.75 2.25
C LEU A 32 12.36 -7.94 3.00
N CYS A 33 11.58 -8.74 2.29
CA CYS A 33 10.92 -9.92 2.81
C CYS A 33 11.60 -11.18 2.25
N THR A 34 11.89 -12.15 3.12
CA THR A 34 12.39 -13.46 2.68
C THR A 34 11.38 -14.55 3.01
N THR A 35 11.33 -15.55 2.13
CA THR A 35 10.35 -16.65 2.17
C THR A 35 11.08 -17.98 1.93
N SER A 36 10.42 -19.11 2.18
CA SER A 36 11.02 -20.44 1.91
C SER A 36 10.60 -20.99 0.54
N THR A 37 9.30 -21.22 0.33
CA THR A 37 8.78 -21.85 -0.92
C THR A 37 7.51 -21.19 -1.45
N ARG A 38 6.82 -20.40 -0.63
CA ARG A 38 5.47 -19.88 -0.88
C ARG A 38 5.49 -18.36 -0.98
N GLU A 39 6.06 -17.87 -2.08
CA GLU A 39 6.20 -16.43 -2.32
C GLU A 39 4.85 -15.71 -2.37
N LYS A 40 3.84 -16.28 -3.04
CA LYS A 40 2.53 -15.65 -3.20
C LYS A 40 1.84 -15.44 -1.85
N GLU A 41 1.92 -16.43 -0.99
CA GLU A 41 1.37 -16.37 0.36
C GLU A 41 2.18 -15.40 1.23
N CYS A 42 3.51 -15.39 1.11
CA CYS A 42 4.34 -14.42 1.82
C CYS A 42 4.04 -12.98 1.40
N VAL A 43 3.80 -12.70 0.11
CA VAL A 43 3.41 -11.35 -0.35
C VAL A 43 2.11 -10.92 0.35
N LYS A 44 1.11 -11.82 0.42
CA LYS A 44 -0.15 -11.53 1.10
C LYS A 44 0.04 -11.27 2.58
N GLU A 45 0.79 -12.13 3.26
CA GLU A 45 1.11 -11.96 4.69
C GLU A 45 1.83 -10.64 4.95
N ALA A 46 2.81 -10.28 4.11
CA ALA A 46 3.53 -9.02 4.22
C ALA A 46 2.58 -7.83 4.09
N TYR A 47 1.71 -7.81 3.08
CA TYR A 47 0.71 -6.74 2.93
C TYR A 47 -0.26 -6.68 4.11
N ASN A 48 -0.70 -7.82 4.64
CA ASN A 48 -1.65 -7.84 5.76
C ASN A 48 -1.05 -7.17 7.00
N ILE A 49 0.16 -7.57 7.39
CA ILE A 49 0.85 -6.96 8.54
C ILE A 49 1.13 -5.49 8.28
N LEU A 50 1.77 -5.17 7.15
CA LEU A 50 2.18 -3.80 6.88
C LEU A 50 0.98 -2.85 6.88
N ASN A 51 -0.15 -3.26 6.29
CA ASN A 51 -1.37 -2.47 6.32
C ASN A 51 -2.02 -2.39 7.71
N GLU A 52 -2.02 -3.47 8.48
CA GLU A 52 -2.57 -3.47 9.83
C GLU A 52 -1.83 -2.48 10.74
N PHE A 53 -0.50 -2.55 10.74
CA PHE A 53 0.32 -1.67 11.57
C PHE A 53 0.40 -0.24 11.01
N ALA A 54 0.35 -0.06 9.69
CA ALA A 54 0.25 1.26 9.10
C ALA A 54 -1.07 1.96 9.48
N LYS A 55 -2.19 1.22 9.54
CA LYS A 55 -3.47 1.77 10.03
C LYS A 55 -3.39 2.19 11.50
N LYS A 56 -2.69 1.42 12.33
CA LYS A 56 -2.49 1.74 13.76
C LYS A 56 -1.62 2.99 13.95
N LEU A 57 -0.51 3.11 13.21
CA LEU A 57 0.43 4.22 13.35
C LEU A 57 -0.02 5.51 12.65
N TYR A 58 -0.45 5.41 11.39
CA TYR A 58 -0.73 6.57 10.56
C TYR A 58 -2.23 6.94 10.50
N GLY A 59 -3.07 6.16 11.18
CA GLY A 59 -4.53 6.34 11.19
C GLY A 59 -5.20 6.08 9.83
N SER A 60 -6.54 6.00 9.84
CA SER A 60 -7.31 5.82 8.60
C SER A 60 -7.25 7.01 7.64
N LYS A 61 -6.69 8.15 8.08
CA LYS A 61 -6.57 9.39 7.29
C LYS A 61 -5.62 9.26 6.09
N ASN A 62 -4.65 8.36 6.14
CA ASN A 62 -3.73 8.09 5.01
C ASN A 62 -4.20 6.97 4.07
N PHE A 63 -5.35 6.35 4.37
CA PHE A 63 -5.98 5.31 3.55
C PHE A 63 -7.23 5.80 2.79
N SER A 64 -7.54 7.09 2.89
CA SER A 64 -8.62 7.75 2.15
C SER A 64 -8.02 8.76 1.16
N PRO A 65 -8.55 8.86 -0.07
CA PRO A 65 -8.29 10.04 -0.89
C PRO A 65 -8.86 11.26 -0.15
N ASN A 66 -7.96 12.19 0.21
CA ASN A 66 -8.17 13.60 0.55
C ASN A 66 -9.31 13.99 1.51
N ASN A 67 -8.88 14.63 2.60
CA ASN A 67 -9.66 15.56 3.41
C ASN A 67 -10.18 16.73 2.55
N GLU A 68 -11.48 17.00 2.65
CA GLU A 68 -11.95 18.34 3.02
C GLU A 68 -13.01 18.18 4.10
N GLU A 69 -12.85 18.97 5.15
CA GLU A 69 -13.78 19.10 6.26
C GLU A 69 -15.15 19.50 5.74
N LYS A 70 -16.15 18.63 5.87
CA LYS A 70 -17.52 19.06 6.12
C LYS A 70 -18.02 18.31 7.34
N ASN A 71 -17.90 19.05 8.45
CA ASN A 71 -18.63 18.89 9.70
C ASN A 71 -20.01 18.25 9.46
N CYS A 72 -20.22 17.03 9.94
CA CYS A 72 -21.56 16.53 10.20
C CYS A 72 -21.98 17.03 11.58
N ASP A 73 -22.29 18.32 11.67
CA ASP A 73 -23.06 18.81 12.80
C ASP A 73 -24.55 18.58 12.49
N SER A 74 -25.13 17.68 13.24
CA SER A 74 -26.55 17.43 13.31
C SER A 74 -27.23 18.64 13.98
N THR A 75 -27.76 19.56 13.18
CA THR A 75 -28.85 20.44 13.63
C THR A 75 -30.05 20.25 12.73
N ILE A 76 -31.05 19.61 13.35
CA ILE A 76 -32.45 19.56 12.97
C ILE A 76 -32.94 20.96 12.60
N VAL A 77 -33.38 21.14 11.36
CA VAL A 77 -34.51 22.02 11.05
C VAL A 77 -35.47 21.24 10.17
N VAL A 78 -36.59 20.90 10.80
CA VAL A 78 -37.81 20.43 10.17
C VAL A 78 -38.30 21.55 9.26
N ASP A 79 -38.50 21.28 7.98
CA ASP A 79 -39.51 22.01 7.22
C ASP A 79 -40.17 21.09 6.19
N THR A 80 -41.31 20.59 6.62
CA THR A 80 -42.38 19.97 5.85
C THR A 80 -42.77 20.85 4.66
N LYS A 81 -42.63 20.34 3.42
CA LYS A 81 -43.59 20.60 2.33
C LYS A 81 -43.69 19.37 1.41
N ILE A 82 -44.88 18.77 1.46
CA ILE A 82 -45.45 17.76 0.57
C ILE A 82 -45.66 18.37 -0.83
N VAL A 83 -45.32 17.65 -1.90
CA VAL A 83 -46.16 17.53 -3.12
C VAL A 83 -45.87 16.17 -3.78
N ASP A 84 -46.94 15.40 -3.94
CA ASP A 84 -47.05 14.13 -4.67
C ASP A 84 -46.91 14.34 -6.19
N GLU A 85 -46.37 13.35 -6.92
CA GLU A 85 -47.03 12.71 -8.08
C GLU A 85 -46.11 11.66 -8.72
N ASP A 86 -46.67 10.45 -8.83
CA ASP A 86 -46.12 9.27 -9.47
C ASP A 86 -45.90 9.49 -10.97
N GLU A 87 -44.67 9.35 -11.46
CA GLU A 87 -44.37 8.83 -12.80
C GLU A 87 -42.88 8.44 -12.90
N GLU A 88 -42.62 7.15 -13.18
CA GLU A 88 -41.35 6.57 -13.66
C GLU A 88 -40.18 6.34 -12.66
N SER A 89 -40.42 5.47 -11.67
CA SER A 89 -39.43 4.96 -10.70
C SER A 89 -38.42 3.91 -11.24
N GLU A 90 -37.87 4.09 -12.45
CA GLU A 90 -36.75 3.26 -12.95
C GLU A 90 -35.42 4.03 -13.04
N GLU A 91 -35.46 5.37 -13.16
CA GLU A 91 -34.24 6.17 -13.28
C GLU A 91 -33.50 6.39 -11.96
N ASP A 92 -34.21 6.41 -10.82
CA ASP A 92 -33.60 6.62 -9.48
C ASP A 92 -32.76 5.42 -9.01
N ILE A 93 -33.19 4.20 -9.30
CA ILE A 93 -32.45 2.98 -8.92
C ILE A 93 -31.22 2.83 -9.80
N GLU A 94 -31.35 3.10 -11.11
CA GLU A 94 -30.20 3.08 -12.02
C GLU A 94 -29.18 4.17 -11.71
N THR A 95 -29.62 5.38 -11.32
CA THR A 95 -28.72 6.49 -10.95
C THR A 95 -28.05 6.23 -9.60
N ALA A 96 -28.77 5.69 -8.60
CA ALA A 96 -28.18 5.23 -7.34
C ALA A 96 -27.11 4.14 -7.58
N LEU A 97 -27.41 3.10 -8.37
CA LEU A 97 -26.43 2.05 -8.72
C LEU A 97 -25.25 2.59 -9.53
N LYS A 98 -25.47 3.53 -10.47
CA LYS A 98 -24.38 4.17 -11.23
C LYS A 98 -23.48 5.00 -10.31
N SER A 99 -24.05 5.68 -9.31
CA SER A 99 -23.28 6.46 -8.32
C SER A 99 -22.46 5.57 -7.38
N GLU A 100 -23.01 4.44 -6.93
CA GLU A 100 -22.27 3.45 -6.14
C GLU A 100 -21.15 2.79 -6.96
N VAL A 101 -21.44 2.41 -8.21
CA VAL A 101 -20.44 1.85 -9.11
C VAL A 101 -19.35 2.87 -9.45
N ALA A 102 -19.70 4.15 -9.56
CA ALA A 102 -18.73 5.24 -9.73
C ALA A 102 -17.88 5.43 -8.47
N ALA A 103 -18.47 5.41 -7.26
CA ALA A 103 -17.74 5.48 -6.01
C ALA A 103 -16.77 4.29 -5.84
N LEU A 104 -17.23 3.06 -6.12
CA LEU A 104 -16.38 1.86 -6.10
C LEU A 104 -15.29 1.91 -7.17
N LYS A 105 -15.58 2.44 -8.36
CA LYS A 105 -14.57 2.64 -9.40
C LYS A 105 -13.57 3.71 -9.00
N CYS A 106 -13.98 4.81 -8.38
CA CYS A 106 -13.11 5.87 -7.89
C CYS A 106 -12.22 5.39 -6.74
N GLN A 107 -12.75 4.61 -5.80
CA GLN A 107 -11.96 3.92 -4.76
C GLN A 107 -10.95 2.92 -5.37
N ASN A 108 -11.32 2.26 -6.48
CA ASN A 108 -10.43 1.33 -7.17
C ASN A 108 -9.47 2.03 -8.16
N SER A 109 -9.79 3.22 -8.67
CA SER A 109 -9.04 3.95 -9.71
C SER A 109 -8.12 5.04 -9.16
N SER A 110 -8.34 5.52 -7.93
CA SER A 110 -7.38 6.36 -7.20
C SER A 110 -6.11 5.60 -6.75
N SER A 111 -6.04 4.30 -7.07
CA SER A 111 -5.27 3.31 -6.34
C SER A 111 -3.82 3.10 -6.78
N SER A 112 -3.17 3.99 -7.53
CA SER A 112 -1.72 3.82 -7.82
C SER A 112 -0.81 4.77 -7.05
N GLU A 113 -1.26 5.97 -6.70
CA GLU A 113 -0.46 6.94 -5.95
C GLU A 113 -0.73 6.90 -4.44
N GLN A 114 -1.87 6.32 -4.02
CA GLN A 114 -2.30 6.23 -2.61
C GLN A 114 -1.97 4.90 -1.93
N ARG A 115 -1.38 3.93 -2.65
CA ARG A 115 -0.95 2.67 -2.02
C ARG A 115 0.35 2.93 -1.27
N LEU A 116 0.28 2.87 0.05
CA LEU A 116 1.47 2.96 0.91
C LEU A 116 2.50 1.89 0.58
N PHE A 117 2.05 0.71 0.15
CA PHE A 117 2.91 -0.43 -0.13
C PHE A 117 2.72 -0.94 -1.55
N GLN A 118 3.83 -1.21 -2.24
CA GLN A 118 3.85 -1.79 -3.57
C GLN A 118 4.97 -2.81 -3.68
N GLN A 119 4.65 -4.01 -4.14
CA GLN A 119 5.64 -5.04 -4.41
C GLN A 119 6.48 -4.62 -5.63
N VAL A 120 7.80 -4.74 -5.53
CA VAL A 120 8.76 -4.48 -6.61
C VAL A 120 9.47 -5.79 -6.97
N PHE A 121 9.80 -5.96 -8.24
CA PHE A 121 10.43 -7.18 -8.75
C PHE A 121 11.95 -7.14 -8.54
N VAL A 122 12.45 -8.03 -7.68
CA VAL A 122 13.88 -8.14 -7.32
C VAL A 122 14.63 -9.15 -8.21
N ARG A 123 13.91 -9.91 -9.07
CA ARG A 123 14.45 -10.97 -9.95
C ARG A 123 15.22 -12.09 -9.19
N VAL A 124 15.01 -12.21 -7.88
CA VAL A 124 15.63 -13.22 -7.02
C VAL A 124 14.53 -14.04 -6.38
N ASN A 125 14.64 -15.37 -6.49
CA ASN A 125 13.68 -16.28 -5.88
C ASN A 125 13.71 -16.14 -4.35
N ASN A 126 12.56 -16.33 -3.73
CA ASN A 126 12.36 -16.29 -2.29
C ASN A 126 12.69 -14.95 -1.62
N CYS A 127 12.90 -13.90 -2.41
CA CYS A 127 13.27 -12.57 -1.97
C CYS A 127 12.33 -11.55 -2.60
N ILE A 128 11.55 -10.88 -1.76
CA ILE A 128 10.51 -9.94 -2.19
C ILE A 128 10.87 -8.57 -1.63
N PHE A 129 10.80 -7.54 -2.46
CA PHE A 129 10.88 -6.16 -1.99
C PHE A 129 9.50 -5.53 -2.05
N ILE A 130 9.09 -4.88 -0.97
CA ILE A 130 7.87 -4.08 -0.90
C ILE A 130 8.30 -2.64 -0.69
N SER A 131 8.18 -1.82 -1.73
CA SER A 131 8.41 -0.39 -1.61
C SER A 131 7.34 0.23 -0.75
N ALA A 132 7.76 1.11 0.16
CA ALA A 132 6.86 1.83 1.05
C ALA A 132 6.96 3.34 0.81
N ASN A 133 5.83 3.98 0.58
CA ASN A 133 5.71 5.45 0.52
C ASN A 133 5.39 6.00 1.92
N ILE A 134 6.31 5.75 2.86
CA ILE A 134 6.22 6.18 4.27
C ILE A 134 7.50 6.90 4.67
N SER A 135 7.41 7.76 5.68
CA SER A 135 8.55 8.57 6.14
C SER A 135 9.70 7.70 6.65
N ASP A 136 9.42 6.80 7.61
CA ASP A 136 10.39 5.90 8.22
C ASP A 136 9.88 4.44 8.28
N PRO A 137 10.45 3.51 7.49
CA PRO A 137 10.09 2.09 7.58
C PRO A 137 10.58 1.40 8.87
N VAL A 138 11.57 1.97 9.56
CA VAL A 138 12.11 1.39 10.79
C VAL A 138 11.10 1.49 11.92
N GLU A 139 10.42 2.63 12.09
CA GLU A 139 9.37 2.82 13.09
C GLU A 139 8.25 1.78 12.95
N LEU A 140 7.76 1.55 11.73
CA LEU A 140 6.75 0.53 11.47
C LEU A 140 7.26 -0.87 11.84
N SER A 141 8.50 -1.21 11.48
CA SER A 141 9.09 -2.51 11.83
C SER A 141 9.24 -2.72 13.34
N ILE A 142 9.59 -1.66 14.09
CA ILE A 142 9.69 -1.72 15.54
C ILE A 142 8.31 -1.98 16.15
N SER A 143 7.28 -1.27 15.70
CA SER A 143 5.90 -1.49 16.20
C SER A 143 5.39 -2.92 15.96
N ILE A 144 5.76 -3.52 14.82
CA ILE A 144 5.45 -4.91 14.51
C ILE A 144 6.18 -5.83 15.49
N MET A 145 7.47 -5.63 15.70
CA MET A 145 8.27 -6.47 16.60
C MET A 145 7.83 -6.34 18.06
N ASP A 146 7.53 -5.14 18.54
CA ASP A 146 7.01 -4.90 19.89
C ASP A 146 5.70 -5.66 20.10
N SER A 147 4.78 -5.63 19.13
CA SER A 147 3.53 -6.39 19.22
C SER A 147 3.72 -7.91 19.23
N ILE A 148 4.75 -8.43 18.56
CA ILE A 148 5.09 -9.87 18.58
C ILE A 148 5.62 -10.24 19.96
N ILE A 149 6.44 -9.37 20.55
CA ILE A 149 6.99 -9.55 21.90
C ILE A 149 5.85 -9.53 22.94
N ASP A 150 4.91 -8.60 22.81
CA ASP A 150 3.78 -8.43 23.73
C ASP A 150 2.76 -9.58 23.61
N SER A 151 2.35 -9.91 22.37
CA SER A 151 1.36 -10.97 22.12
C SER A 151 1.93 -12.38 22.31
N LYS A 152 3.25 -12.56 22.14
CA LYS A 152 3.95 -13.86 22.11
C LYS A 152 3.36 -14.85 21.10
N MET A 153 2.70 -14.34 20.06
CA MET A 153 2.08 -15.14 19.01
C MET A 153 2.79 -14.93 17.68
N THR A 154 2.83 -15.98 16.87
CA THR A 154 3.33 -15.89 15.49
C THR A 154 2.29 -15.22 14.61
N ILE A 155 2.63 -14.06 14.03
CA ILE A 155 1.73 -13.33 13.12
C ILE A 155 1.78 -13.91 11.70
N THR A 156 2.92 -14.46 11.29
CA THR A 156 3.15 -15.01 9.93
C THR A 156 3.59 -16.45 9.93
N LYS A 157 3.33 -17.13 8.81
CA LYS A 157 3.76 -18.50 8.57
C LYS A 157 4.78 -18.60 7.43
N HIS A 158 4.62 -17.79 6.40
CA HIS A 158 5.42 -17.84 5.18
C HIS A 158 6.46 -16.73 5.08
N LEU A 159 6.21 -15.59 5.73
CA LEU A 159 7.18 -14.53 5.90
C LEU A 159 8.17 -14.89 7.01
N VAL A 160 9.43 -15.16 6.62
CA VAL A 160 10.49 -15.62 7.53
C VAL A 160 11.30 -14.45 8.10
N LYS A 161 11.63 -13.46 7.26
CA LYS A 161 12.32 -12.24 7.70
C LYS A 161 11.65 -11.03 7.07
N LEU A 162 11.42 -10.00 7.88
CA LEU A 162 11.00 -8.65 7.47
C LEU A 162 12.12 -7.69 7.85
N LEU A 163 12.83 -7.13 6.88
CA LEU A 163 13.92 -6.18 7.13
C LEU A 163 13.52 -4.80 6.59
N PRO A 164 13.49 -3.75 7.43
CA PRO A 164 13.26 -2.39 6.96
C PRO A 164 14.45 -1.92 6.12
N VAL A 165 14.17 -1.28 4.99
CA VAL A 165 15.16 -0.73 4.06
C VAL A 165 14.93 0.77 3.92
N GLN A 166 15.89 1.56 4.41
CA GLN A 166 15.81 3.03 4.42
C GLN A 166 16.16 3.65 3.07
N LYS A 167 17.16 3.09 2.37
CA LYS A 167 17.62 3.52 1.04
C LYS A 167 18.16 2.30 0.29
N THR A 168 17.91 2.24 -1.01
CA THR A 168 18.57 1.33 -1.96
C THR A 168 19.59 2.09 -2.79
N CYS A 169 20.62 1.43 -3.30
CA CYS A 169 21.59 2.02 -4.22
C CYS A 169 21.99 0.99 -5.29
N ARG A 170 22.72 1.42 -6.32
CA ARG A 170 23.35 0.48 -7.25
C ARG A 170 24.51 -0.21 -6.55
N ALA A 171 24.83 -1.43 -6.99
CA ALA A 171 25.91 -2.24 -6.44
C ALA A 171 27.31 -1.76 -6.90
N PHE A 172 27.54 -0.45 -6.94
CA PHE A 172 28.85 0.16 -7.16
C PHE A 172 29.45 0.56 -5.82
N SER A 173 30.77 0.35 -5.64
CA SER A 173 31.46 0.67 -4.39
C SER A 173 31.22 2.10 -3.93
N ASP A 174 31.28 3.05 -4.86
CA ASP A 174 31.18 4.48 -4.58
C ASP A 174 29.76 4.85 -4.11
N ASP A 175 28.75 4.29 -4.76
CA ASP A 175 27.35 4.46 -4.39
C ASP A 175 27.05 3.85 -3.02
N ILE A 176 27.55 2.64 -2.75
CA ILE A 176 27.39 1.99 -1.44
C ILE A 176 28.02 2.85 -0.34
N ILE A 177 29.28 3.28 -0.52
CA ILE A 177 29.99 4.09 0.48
C ILE A 177 29.25 5.42 0.71
N LYS A 178 28.78 6.07 -0.36
CA LYS A 178 28.03 7.33 -0.27
C LYS A 178 26.72 7.14 0.48
N THR A 179 25.89 6.19 0.08
CA THR A 179 24.60 5.92 0.70
C THR A 179 24.75 5.48 2.16
N THR A 180 25.73 4.64 2.48
CA THR A 180 26.03 4.24 3.86
C THR A 180 26.45 5.42 4.72
N LYS A 181 27.33 6.31 4.22
CA LYS A 181 27.73 7.52 4.95
C LYS A 181 26.53 8.41 5.26
N GLU A 182 25.66 8.65 4.28
CA GLU A 182 24.44 9.44 4.47
C GLU A 182 23.53 8.81 5.54
N LEU A 183 23.27 7.50 5.48
CA LEU A 183 22.42 6.79 6.44
C LEU A 183 22.99 6.79 7.85
N VAL A 184 24.30 6.60 7.99
CA VAL A 184 24.97 6.59 9.29
C VAL A 184 24.90 7.98 9.93
N LEU A 185 25.14 9.04 9.15
CA LEU A 185 25.04 10.42 9.64
C LEU A 185 23.60 10.79 10.05
N GLU A 186 22.60 10.29 9.32
CA GLU A 186 21.18 10.51 9.62
C GLU A 186 20.74 9.80 10.90
N ARG A 187 21.19 8.55 11.13
CA ARG A 187 20.68 7.70 12.22
C ARG A 187 21.53 7.69 13.49
N PHE A 188 22.83 7.92 13.39
CA PHE A 188 23.80 7.78 14.49
C PHE A 188 24.53 9.11 14.76
N PRO A 189 24.02 9.97 15.67
CA PRO A 189 24.69 11.22 16.00
C PRO A 189 26.01 11.00 16.75
N LYS A 190 26.99 11.88 16.50
CA LYS A 190 28.45 11.77 16.77
C LYS A 190 28.93 11.25 18.14
N HIS A 191 28.08 11.17 19.17
CA HIS A 191 28.47 10.94 20.57
C HIS A 191 28.29 9.50 21.05
N LYS A 192 27.68 8.62 20.26
CA LYS A 192 27.79 7.17 20.40
C LYS A 192 27.90 6.64 18.95
N LEU A 193 28.68 5.62 18.62
CA LEU A 193 28.16 4.27 18.48
C LEU A 193 29.23 3.48 17.69
N ARG A 194 29.70 2.37 18.25
CA ARG A 194 30.32 1.33 17.43
C ARG A 194 29.19 0.70 16.63
N PHE A 195 29.33 0.64 15.31
CA PHE A 195 28.42 -0.08 14.44
C PHE A 195 29.22 -1.11 13.65
N TYR A 196 28.56 -2.21 13.29
CA TYR A 196 29.15 -3.28 12.50
C TYR A 196 28.51 -3.26 11.11
N ILE A 197 29.34 -3.38 10.08
CA ILE A 197 28.89 -3.62 8.71
C ILE A 197 29.12 -5.12 8.48
N ALA A 198 28.01 -5.84 8.29
CA ALA A 198 28.01 -7.26 7.95
C ALA A 198 28.25 -7.48 6.45
#